data_AF-A0ABD0MSL9-F1
#
_entry.id   AF-A0ABD0MSL9-F1
#
_cell.length_a   1.000
_cell.length_b   1.000
_cell.length_c   1.000
_cell.angle_alpha   90.00
_cell.angle_beta   90.00
_cell.angle_gamma   90.00
#
_symmetry.space_group_name_H-M   'P 1'
#
loop_
_entity.id
_entity.type
_entity.pdbx_description
1 polymer ?
#
loop_
_entity_poly.entity_id
_entity_poly.type
_entity_poly.pdbx_seq_one_letter_code
_entity_poly.pdbx_strand_id
1 'polypeptide(L)' 'TFPPKLVELDFSNMESVPEVISEILECYGCLDVLIFNSSMKVKAPVQCLSLEMDRIVMDVNYFGPITLVK' A
#
# COMPACT_ATOMS: atom_id res chain seq x y z
N THR A 1 -10.55 26.38 -3.61
CA THR A 1 -10.81 24.98 -3.20
C THR A 1 -9.55 24.17 -3.47
N PHE A 2 -9.22 23.20 -2.62
CA PHE A 2 -8.07 22.30 -2.83
C PHE A 2 -8.60 21.02 -3.48
N PRO A 3 -8.47 20.86 -4.81
CA PRO A 3 -8.94 19.64 -5.45
C PRO A 3 -8.11 18.44 -4.96
N PRO A 4 -8.74 17.27 -4.76
CA PRO A 4 -7.99 16.06 -4.44
C PRO A 4 -7.12 15.67 -5.64
N LYS A 5 -5.88 15.28 -5.38
CA LYS A 5 -5.00 14.64 -6.35
C LYS A 5 -5.12 13.12 -6.23
N LEU A 6 -5.26 12.45 -7.36
CA LEU A 6 -5.20 10.99 -7.43
C LEU A 6 -3.74 10.59 -7.70
N VAL A 7 -3.21 9.71 -6.87
CA VAL A 7 -1.88 9.12 -7.02
C VAL A 7 -2.01 7.61 -6.88
N GLU A 8 -1.37 6.85 -7.75
CA GLU A 8 -1.41 5.39 -7.73
C GLU A 8 -0.38 4.85 -6.72
N LEU A 9 -0.79 3.90 -5.89
CA LEU A 9 0.06 3.23 -4.91
C LEU A 9 -0.29 1.74 -4.92
N ASP A 10 0.71 0.90 -5.18
CA ASP A 10 0.57 -0.55 -5.21
C ASP A 10 1.53 -1.19 -4.20
N PHE A 11 0.97 -1.76 -3.13
CA PHE A 11 1.76 -2.45 -2.09
C PHE A 11 2.37 -3.78 -2.55
N SER A 12 2.00 -4.30 -3.72
CA SER A 12 2.71 -5.41 -4.34
C SER A 12 4.00 -4.99 -5.05
N ASN A 13 4.16 -3.68 -5.32
CA ASN A 13 5.36 -3.08 -5.90
C ASN A 13 5.98 -2.06 -4.94
N MET A 14 6.66 -2.56 -3.91
CA MET A 14 7.27 -1.71 -2.88
C MET A 14 8.40 -0.81 -3.39
N GLU A 15 8.97 -1.09 -4.56
CA GLU A 15 10.06 -0.30 -5.15
C GLU A 15 9.57 1.07 -5.68
N SER A 16 8.30 1.20 -6.05
CA SER A 16 7.72 2.46 -6.55
C SER A 16 7.27 3.42 -5.43
N VAL A 17 7.19 2.93 -4.19
CA VAL A 17 6.68 3.69 -3.04
C VAL A 17 7.41 5.02 -2.80
N PRO A 18 8.75 5.12 -2.88
CA PRO A 18 9.45 6.40 -2.70
C PRO A 18 9.07 7.46 -3.74
N GLU A 19 8.76 7.04 -4.97
CA GLU A 19 8.36 7.91 -6.07
C GLU A 19 6.97 8.50 -5.80
N VAL A 20 6.05 7.65 -5.32
CA VAL A 20 4.70 8.05 -4.89
C VAL A 20 4.73 9.06 -3.75
N ILE A 21 5.57 8.84 -2.73
CA ILE A 21 5.71 9.78 -1.61
C ILE A 21 6.29 11.11 -2.10
N SER A 22 7.27 11.08 -3.00
CA SER A 22 7.85 12.28 -3.60
C SER A 22 6.77 13.10 -4.33
N GLU A 23 5.92 12.44 -5.12
CA GLU A 23 4.82 13.09 -5.82
C GLU A 23 3.81 13.76 -4.88
N ILE A 24 3.48 13.12 -3.75
CA ILE A 24 2.56 13.68 -2.73
C ILE A 24 3.18 14.93 -2.08
N LEU A 25 4.47 14.85 -1.70
CA LEU A 25 5.17 15.94 -1.05
C LEU A 25 5.41 17.14 -1.99
N GLU A 26 5.65 16.90 -3.28
CA GLU A 26 5.75 17.98 -4.28
C GLU A 26 4.42 18.76 -4.43
N CYS A 27 3.28 18.11 -4.19
CA CYS A 27 1.97 18.74 -4.32
C CYS A 27 1.51 19.49 -3.07
N TYR A 28 1.79 18.94 -1.90
CA TYR A 28 1.20 19.40 -0.63
C TYR A 28 2.22 19.82 0.42
N GLY A 29 3.52 19.53 0.23
CA GLY A 29 4.62 19.88 1.14
C GLY A 29 4.70 19.03 2.42
N CYS A 30 3.60 18.42 2.84
CA CYS A 30 3.51 17.57 4.03
C CYS A 30 2.46 16.46 3.86
N LEU A 31 2.59 15.42 4.69
CA LEU A 31 1.59 14.35 4.87
C LEU A 31 1.30 14.21 6.36
N ASP A 32 0.26 14.90 6.84
CA ASP A 32 -0.09 14.92 8.27
C ASP A 32 -0.89 13.69 8.71
N VAL A 33 -1.72 13.15 7.81
CA VAL A 33 -2.61 12.04 8.08
C VAL A 33 -2.51 11.03 6.96
N LEU A 34 -2.24 9.79 7.32
CA LEU A 34 -2.24 8.63 6.43
C LEU A 34 -3.29 7.62 6.90
N ILE A 35 -4.15 7.18 5.99
CA ILE A 35 -5.21 6.21 6.28
C ILE A 35 -5.00 4.98 5.40
N PHE A 36 -4.64 3.86 6.00
CA PHE A 36 -4.59 2.58 5.31
C PHE A 36 -5.98 1.96 5.22
N ASN A 37 -6.52 1.91 4.01
CA ASN A 37 -7.80 1.27 3.73
C ASN A 37 -7.71 0.20 2.62
N SER A 38 -6.56 0.07 1.96
CA SER A 38 -6.33 -0.99 0.98
C SER A 38 -6.16 -2.34 1.67
N SER A 39 -6.74 -3.39 1.08
CA SER A 39 -6.45 -4.76 1.49
C SER A 39 -6.72 -5.73 0.35
N MET A 40 -6.00 -6.84 0.34
CA MET A 40 -6.31 -8.02 -0.45
C MET A 40 -7.05 -9.04 0.43
N LYS A 41 -8.17 -9.56 -0.08
CA LYS A 41 -8.96 -10.59 0.60
C LYS A 41 -8.93 -11.88 -0.21
N VAL A 42 -8.63 -12.98 0.46
CA VAL A 42 -8.62 -14.31 -0.13
C VAL A 42 -9.62 -15.20 0.61
N LYS A 43 -10.45 -15.94 -0.13
CA LYS A 43 -11.45 -16.84 0.45
C LYS A 43 -11.21 -18.27 -0.06
N ALA A 44 -10.50 -19.06 0.73
CA ALA A 44 -10.30 -20.49 0.52
C ALA A 44 -9.92 -21.15 1.86
N PRO A 45 -10.05 -22.48 1.99
CA PRO A 45 -9.45 -23.20 3.11
C PRO A 45 -7.94 -22.98 3.12
N VAL A 46 -7.35 -22.79 4.31
CA VAL A 46 -5.92 -22.47 4.45
C VAL A 46 -5.02 -23.54 3.82
N GLN A 47 -5.39 -24.81 3.92
CA GLN A 47 -4.66 -25.93 3.32
C GLN A 47 -4.72 -25.96 1.77
N CYS A 48 -5.59 -25.16 1.17
CA CYS A 48 -5.72 -25.03 -0.28
C CYS A 48 -4.97 -23.82 -0.84
N LEU A 49 -4.42 -22.95 0.02
CA LEU A 49 -3.64 -21.80 -0.41
C LEU A 49 -2.19 -22.20 -0.67
N SER A 50 -1.60 -21.61 -1.71
CA SER A 50 -0.16 -21.70 -1.92
C SER A 50 0.56 -20.75 -0.96
N LEU A 51 1.78 -21.12 -0.56
CA LEU A 51 2.66 -20.22 0.20
C LEU A 51 2.93 -18.90 -0.52
N GLU A 52 2.91 -18.92 -1.85
CA GLU A 52 3.01 -17.71 -2.67
C GLU A 52 1.80 -16.79 -2.44
N MET A 53 0.58 -17.33 -2.42
CA MET A 53 -0.61 -16.53 -2.15
C MET A 53 -0.62 -15.98 -0.73
N ASP A 54 -0.23 -16.79 0.25
CA ASP A 54 -0.08 -16.34 1.65
C ASP A 54 0.91 -15.19 1.77
N ARG A 55 2.03 -15.27 1.03
CA ARG A 55 3.04 -14.21 0.98
C ARG A 55 2.47 -12.93 0.38
N ILE A 56 1.76 -12.99 -0.75
CA ILE A 56 1.16 -11.80 -1.36
C ILE A 56 0.14 -11.14 -0.41
N VAL A 57 -0.65 -11.92 0.33
CA VAL A 57 -1.56 -11.38 1.36
C VAL A 57 -0.79 -10.59 2.41
N MET A 58 0.32 -11.14 2.91
CA MET A 58 1.15 -10.48 3.91
C MET A 58 1.88 -9.26 3.34
N ASP A 59 2.39 -9.35 2.12
CA ASP A 59 3.08 -8.26 1.44
C ASP A 59 2.14 -7.06 1.27
N VAL A 60 0.90 -7.27 0.81
CA VAL A 60 -0.08 -6.19 0.60
C VAL A 60 -0.68 -5.66 1.91
N ASN A 61 -1.10 -6.54 2.83
CA ASN A 61 -1.90 -6.12 3.99
C ASN A 61 -1.07 -5.74 5.22
N TYR A 62 0.16 -6.25 5.33
CA TYR A 62 1.00 -6.05 6.50
C TYR A 62 2.29 -5.32 6.14
N PHE A 63 3.12 -5.89 5.26
CA PHE A 63 4.43 -5.33 4.94
C PHE A 63 4.36 -4.02 4.13
N GLY A 64 3.35 -3.87 3.27
CA GLY A 64 3.10 -2.62 2.55
C GLY A 64 2.87 -1.43 3.49
N PRO A 65 1.78 -1.46 4.28
CA PRO A 65 1.48 -0.38 5.23
C PRO A 65 2.60 -0.12 6.25
N ILE A 66 3.20 -1.16 6.83
CA ILE A 66 4.26 -0.96 7.85
C ILE A 66 5.52 -0.33 7.27
N THR A 67 5.82 -0.56 6.00
CA THR A 67 6.99 0.05 5.34
C THR A 67 6.75 1.53 5.07
N LEU A 68 5.52 1.96 4.81
CA LEU A 68 5.22 3.39 4.59
C LEU A 68 5.34 4.24 5.87
N VAL A 69 5.15 3.63 7.05
CA VAL A 69 5.19 4.33 8.34
C VAL A 69 6.55 4.24 9.05
N LYS A 70 7.48 3.44 8.53
CA LYS A 70 8.83 3.27 9.10
C LYS A 70 9.84 4.10 8.35
#